data_AF-T0RTL6-F1
#
_entry.id   AF-T0RTL6-F1
#
_cell.length_a   1.000
_cell.length_b   1.000
_cell.length_c   1.000
_cell.angle_alpha   90.00
_cell.angle_beta   90.00
_cell.angle_gamma   90.00
#
_symmetry.space_group_name_H-M   'P 1'
#
loop_
_entity.id
_entity.type
_entity.pdbx_description
1 polymer ?
#
loop_
_entity_poly.entity_id
_entity_poly.type
_entity_poly.pdbx_seq_one_letter_code
_entity_poly.pdbx_strand_id
1 'polypeptide(L)'
;MSLKEKIESKIRETLQLIKRALQHETKENKQMLRTYLRYTQGEASKDDMKLANAQFRSFLKTLGLGTLAVLPLAPLTIPMIVQLAKKFDIDLIPKYLKEDKNSK
;
A
#
# COMPACT_ATOMS: atom_id res chain seq x y z
N MET A 1 -9.39 20.27 -20.13
CA MET A 1 -9.28 19.09 -19.26
C MET A 1 -10.61 18.85 -18.57
N SER A 2 -11.24 17.71 -18.84
CA SER A 2 -12.52 17.29 -18.26
C SER A 2 -12.40 16.95 -16.77
N LEU A 3 -13.53 16.88 -16.07
CA LEU A 3 -13.56 16.44 -14.66
C LEU A 3 -12.94 15.06 -14.49
N LYS A 4 -13.21 14.14 -15.42
CA LYS A 4 -12.66 12.78 -15.44
C LYS A 4 -11.13 12.78 -15.51
N GLU A 5 -10.57 13.54 -16.44
CA GLU A 5 -9.11 13.66 -16.62
C GLU A 5 -8.41 14.24 -15.37
N LYS A 6 -9.03 15.24 -14.73
CA LYS A 6 -8.51 15.81 -13.47
C LYS A 6 -8.48 14.78 -12.34
N ILE A 7 -9.52 13.96 -12.21
CA ILE A 7 -9.59 12.90 -11.19
C ILE A 7 -8.53 11.83 -11.47
N GLU A 8 -8.41 11.36 -12.71
CA GLU A 8 -7.42 10.36 -13.11
C GLU A 8 -5.98 10.86 -12.87
N SER A 9 -5.69 12.13 -13.21
CA SER A 9 -4.40 12.75 -12.90
C SER A 9 -4.11 12.73 -11.40
N LYS A 10 -5.10 13.10 -10.58
CA LYS A 10 -4.91 13.13 -9.12
C LYS A 10 -4.67 11.76 -8.52
N ILE A 11 -5.37 10.74 -9.03
CA ILE A 11 -5.14 9.34 -8.64
C ILE A 11 -3.72 8.92 -9.02
N ARG A 12 -3.28 9.21 -10.24
CA ARG A 12 -1.91 8.89 -10.71
C ARG A 12 -0.84 9.55 -9.83
N GLU A 13 -0.98 10.84 -9.52
CA GLU A 13 -0.09 11.57 -8.60
C GLU A 13 -0.02 10.90 -7.22
N THR A 14 -1.18 10.56 -6.66
CA THR A 14 -1.30 9.92 -5.34
C THR A 14 -0.61 8.56 -5.32
N LEU A 15 -0.82 7.75 -6.36
CA LEU A 15 -0.19 6.44 -6.49
C LEU A 15 1.33 6.56 -6.66
N GLN A 16 1.82 7.56 -7.40
CA GLN A 16 3.26 7.83 -7.52
C GLN A 16 3.89 8.30 -6.20
N LEU A 17 3.16 9.05 -5.38
CA LEU A 17 3.60 9.45 -4.04
C LEU A 17 3.73 8.21 -3.14
N ILE A 18 2.68 7.37 -3.10
CA ILE A 18 2.69 6.12 -2.34
C ILE A 18 3.85 5.23 -2.80
N LYS A 19 4.06 5.08 -4.12
CA LYS A 19 5.18 4.31 -4.68
C LYS A 19 6.51 4.76 -4.11
N ARG A 20 6.81 6.06 -4.24
CA ARG A 20 8.09 6.65 -3.79
C ARG A 20 8.30 6.44 -2.29
N ALA A 21 7.24 6.57 -1.51
CA ALA A 21 7.31 6.37 -0.07
C ALA A 21 7.49 4.89 0.33
N LEU A 22 6.85 3.94 -0.36
CA LEU A 22 7.06 2.50 -0.14
C LEU A 22 8.44 2.02 -0.61
N GLN A 23 9.01 2.68 -1.62
CA GLN A 23 10.41 2.47 -2.03
C GLN A 23 11.41 2.91 -0.96
N HIS A 24 11.01 3.80 -0.05
CA HIS A 24 11.82 4.11 1.12
C HIS A 24 11.72 2.96 2.12
N GLU A 25 12.82 2.22 2.23
CA GLU A 25 12.96 0.98 2.97
C GLU A 25 13.05 1.17 4.50
N THR A 26 11.99 1.72 5.11
CA THR A 26 11.91 1.75 6.57
C THR A 26 11.58 0.37 7.14
N LYS A 27 11.95 0.14 8.41
CA LYS A 27 11.66 -1.11 9.12
C LYS A 27 10.15 -1.34 9.19
N GLU A 28 9.38 -0.29 9.44
CA GLU A 28 7.92 -0.30 9.52
C GLU A 28 7.30 -0.65 8.17
N ASN A 29 7.76 -0.04 7.07
CA ASN A 29 7.25 -0.33 5.72
C ASN A 29 7.52 -1.78 5.33
N LYS A 30 8.73 -2.28 5.58
CA LYS A 30 9.10 -3.69 5.33
C LYS A 30 8.21 -4.64 6.13
N GLN A 31 8.09 -4.42 7.43
CA GLN A 31 7.29 -5.26 8.32
C GLN A 31 5.82 -5.27 7.89
N MET A 32 5.25 -4.09 7.66
CA MET A 32 3.88 -3.91 7.18
C MET A 32 3.64 -4.72 5.89
N LEU A 33 4.46 -4.50 4.85
CA LEU A 33 4.31 -5.16 3.56
C LEU A 33 4.51 -6.68 3.64
N ARG A 34 5.44 -7.17 4.47
CA ARG A 34 5.63 -8.60 4.73
C ARG A 34 4.42 -9.22 5.42
N THR A 35 3.76 -8.51 6.33
CA THR A 35 2.54 -9.00 6.97
C THR A 35 1.40 -9.16 5.96
N TYR A 36 1.22 -8.20 5.05
CA TYR A 36 0.25 -8.35 3.95
C TYR A 36 0.57 -9.56 3.06
N LEU A 37 1.84 -9.77 2.74
CA LEU A 37 2.30 -10.92 1.97
C LEU A 37 1.96 -12.25 2.65
N ARG A 38 2.37 -12.38 3.91
CA ARG A 38 2.10 -13.57 4.74
C ARG A 38 0.62 -13.83 4.89
N TYR A 39 -0.19 -12.79 5.04
CA TYR A 39 -1.65 -12.93 5.10
C TYR A 39 -2.23 -13.53 3.82
N THR A 40 -1.75 -13.13 2.64
CA THR A 40 -2.18 -13.75 1.37
C THR A 40 -1.76 -15.23 1.24
N GLN A 41 -0.79 -15.66 2.03
CA GLN A 41 -0.29 -17.05 2.09
C GLN A 41 -0.96 -17.85 3.22
N GLY A 42 -1.84 -17.25 4.02
CA GLY A 42 -2.40 -17.87 5.23
C GLY A 42 -1.43 -17.95 6.41
N GLU A 43 -0.27 -17.30 6.32
CA GLU A 43 0.81 -17.32 7.32
C GLU A 43 0.70 -16.18 8.36
N ALA A 44 -0.33 -15.34 8.32
CA ALA A 44 -0.54 -14.24 9.26
C ALA A 44 -1.96 -14.22 9.82
N SER A 45 -2.09 -13.85 11.09
CA SER A 45 -3.37 -13.79 11.78
C SER A 45 -4.16 -12.52 11.44
N LYS A 46 -5.43 -12.50 11.84
CA LYS A 46 -6.26 -11.28 11.75
C LYS A 46 -5.71 -10.15 12.62
N ASP A 47 -5.05 -10.45 13.74
CA ASP A 47 -4.47 -9.43 14.62
C ASP A 47 -3.19 -8.86 14.05
N ASP A 48 -2.34 -9.68 13.41
CA ASP A 48 -1.20 -9.20 12.62
C ASP A 48 -1.66 -8.20 11.56
N MET A 49 -2.78 -8.50 10.90
CA MET A 49 -3.37 -7.61 9.91
C MET A 49 -3.94 -6.33 10.51
N LYS A 50 -4.53 -6.37 11.71
CA LYS A 50 -4.97 -5.13 12.40
C LYS A 50 -3.79 -4.20 12.65
N LEU A 51 -2.66 -4.75 13.09
CA LEU A 51 -1.42 -3.99 13.33
C LEU A 51 -0.85 -3.43 12.01
N ALA A 52 -0.74 -4.25 10.97
CA ALA A 52 -0.27 -3.80 9.65
C ALA A 52 -1.18 -2.72 9.04
N ASN A 53 -2.50 -2.83 9.22
CA ASN A 53 -3.45 -1.79 8.79
C ASN A 53 -3.27 -0.49 9.58
N ALA A 54 -2.98 -0.57 10.89
CA ALA A 54 -2.70 0.61 11.69
C ALA A 54 -1.42 1.31 11.24
N GLN A 55 -0.36 0.54 10.98
CA GLN A 55 0.89 1.07 10.38
C GLN A 55 0.62 1.71 9.01
N PHE A 56 -0.19 1.07 8.16
CA PHE A 56 -0.55 1.62 6.86
C PHE A 56 -1.33 2.93 6.95
N ARG A 57 -2.26 3.04 7.90
CA ARG A 57 -2.97 4.31 8.16
C ARG A 57 -2.03 5.41 8.60
N SER A 58 -1.08 5.11 9.49
CA SER A 58 -0.05 6.06 9.89
C SER A 58 0.82 6.47 8.70
N PHE A 59 1.21 5.52 7.85
CA PHE A 59 1.93 5.79 6.60
C PHE A 59 1.14 6.71 5.65
N LEU A 60 -0.17 6.50 5.48
CA LEU A 60 -0.98 7.42 4.67
C LEU A 60 -1.06 8.82 5.29
N LYS A 61 -1.16 8.93 6.62
CA LYS A 61 -1.14 10.22 7.32
C LYS A 61 0.17 10.98 7.08
N THR A 62 1.33 10.31 7.13
CA THR A 62 2.63 10.96 6.89
C THR A 62 2.79 11.47 5.46
N LEU A 63 2.09 10.86 4.50
CA LEU A 63 2.04 11.32 3.10
C LEU A 63 1.04 12.45 2.85
N GLY A 64 0.38 12.98 3.88
CA GLY A 64 -0.69 13.97 3.74
C GLY A 64 -2.01 13.37 3.23
N LEU A 65 -2.13 12.04 3.21
CA LEU A 65 -3.33 11.30 2.81
C LEU A 65 -4.19 10.93 4.02
N GLY A 66 -4.25 11.81 5.02
CA GLY A 66 -4.93 11.57 6.29
C GLY A 66 -6.43 11.30 6.15
N THR A 67 -7.08 11.85 5.12
CA THR A 67 -8.49 11.58 4.79
C THR A 67 -8.73 10.15 4.31
N LEU A 68 -7.74 9.52 3.66
CA LEU A 68 -7.80 8.10 3.31
C LEU A 68 -7.52 7.20 4.53
N ALA A 69 -6.76 7.72 5.50
CA ALA A 69 -6.38 6.98 6.70
C ALA A 69 -7.49 6.87 7.77
N VAL A 70 -8.56 7.67 7.68
CA VAL A 70 -9.72 7.59 8.60
C VAL A 70 -10.76 6.57 8.18
N LEU A 71 -10.65 6.01 6.97
CA LEU A 71 -11.61 5.01 6.48
C LEU A 71 -11.52 3.72 7.32
N PRO A 72 -12.65 3.12 7.74
CA PRO A 72 -12.70 1.84 8.45
C PRO A 72 -12.46 0.69 7.45
N LEU A 73 -11.27 0.65 6.85
CA LEU A 73 -10.97 -0.32 5.81
C LEU A 73 -10.66 -1.70 6.43
N ALA A 74 -11.20 -2.74 5.80
CA ALA A 74 -10.93 -4.15 6.06
C ALA A 74 -9.44 -4.50 5.83
N PRO A 75 -8.95 -5.68 6.29
CA PRO A 75 -7.59 -6.20 6.02
C PRO A 75 -7.15 -6.28 4.54
N LEU A 76 -8.03 -6.00 3.58
CA LEU A 76 -7.76 -6.06 2.12
C LEU A 76 -7.31 -4.73 1.50
N THR A 77 -6.93 -3.74 2.31
CA THR A 77 -6.64 -2.37 1.82
C THR A 77 -5.44 -2.29 0.86
N ILE A 78 -4.28 -2.87 1.21
CA ILE A 78 -3.11 -2.85 0.32
C ILE A 78 -3.37 -3.60 -0.99
N PRO A 79 -3.94 -4.82 -1.00
CA PRO A 79 -4.33 -5.50 -2.25
C PRO A 79 -5.20 -4.64 -3.18
N MET A 80 -6.12 -3.83 -2.62
CA MET A 80 -6.97 -2.93 -3.41
C MET A 80 -6.14 -1.79 -4.04
N ILE A 81 -5.27 -1.14 -3.28
CA ILE A 81 -4.42 -0.05 -3.78
C ILE A 81 -3.42 -0.56 -4.82
N VAL A 82 -2.87 -1.76 -4.64
CA VAL A 82 -2.03 -2.43 -5.63
C VAL A 82 -2.80 -2.70 -6.93
N GLN A 83 -4.04 -3.18 -6.85
CA GLN A 83 -4.89 -3.38 -8.03
C GLN A 83 -5.21 -2.06 -8.73
N LEU A 84 -5.51 -1.00 -7.97
CA LEU A 84 -5.73 0.33 -8.52
C LEU A 84 -4.47 0.82 -9.25
N ALA A 85 -3.30 0.66 -8.65
CA ALA A 85 -2.05 1.08 -9.25
C ALA A 85 -1.74 0.37 -10.57
N LYS A 86 -2.03 -0.93 -10.64
CA LYS A 86 -1.91 -1.70 -11.89
C LYS A 86 -2.77 -1.14 -13.02
N LYS A 87 -3.98 -0.63 -12.73
CA LYS A 87 -4.84 0.03 -13.72
C LYS A 87 -4.24 1.33 -14.29
N PHE A 88 -3.27 1.92 -13.59
CA PHE A 88 -2.55 3.13 -14.00
C PHE A 88 -1.11 2.83 -14.46
N ASP A 89 -0.74 1.55 -14.64
CA ASP A 89 0.62 1.10 -14.97
C ASP A 89 1.69 1.50 -13.93
N ILE A 90 1.29 1.56 -12.66
CA ILE A 90 2.17 1.89 -11.54
C ILE A 90 2.46 0.63 -10.72
N ASP A 91 3.71 0.18 -10.78
CA ASP A 91 4.23 -0.87 -9.90
C ASP A 91 4.51 -0.32 -8.50
N LEU A 92 3.56 -0.56 -7.58
CA LEU A 92 3.66 -0.16 -6.17
C LEU A 92 4.50 -1.10 -5.32
N ILE A 93 4.69 -2.34 -5.75
CA ILE A 93 5.39 -3.33 -4.94
C ILE A 93 6.89 -3.07 -5.08
N PRO A 94 7.59 -2.73 -3.99
CA PRO A 94 9.00 -2.42 -4.06
C PRO A 94 9.84 -3.69 -4.29
N LYS A 95 11.03 -3.52 -4.89
CA LYS A 95 11.89 -4.65 -5.32
C LYS A 95 12.28 -5.57 -4.17
N TYR A 96 12.66 -5.01 -3.02
CA TYR A 96 13.00 -5.77 -1.82
C TYR A 96 11.91 -6.75 -1.39
N LEU A 97 10.63 -6.41 -1.59
CA LEU A 97 9.52 -7.30 -1.23
C LEU A 97 9.36 -8.44 -2.25
N LYS A 98 9.73 -8.21 -3.51
CA LYS A 98 9.70 -9.24 -4.56
C LYS A 98 10.83 -10.24 -4.37
N GLU A 99 12.02 -9.76 -4.00
CA GLU A 99 13.19 -10.57 -3.67
C GLU A 99 12.93 -11.46 -2.43
N ASP A 100 12.32 -10.89 -1.38
CA ASP A 100 11.86 -11.66 -0.21
C ASP A 100 10.91 -12.80 -0.58
N LYS A 101 10.05 -12.59 -1.60
CA LYS A 101 9.07 -13.58 -2.04
C LYS A 101 9.70 -14.72 -2.86
N ASN A 102 10.81 -14.43 -3.56
CA ASN A 102 11.48 -15.35 -4.46
C ASN A 102 12.64 -16.11 -3.80
N SER A 103 12.96 -15.78 -2.54
CA SER A 103 14.01 -16.42 -1.74
C SER A 103 13.48 -17.53 -0.81
N LYS A 104 12.23 -17.98 -1.00
CA LYS A 104 11.61 -19.12 -0.32
C LYS A 104 11.36 -20.24 -1.32
#